data_AF-A0A498QQQ9-F1
#
_entry.id   AF-A0A498QQQ9-F1
#
_cell.length_a   1.000
_cell.length_b   1.000
_cell.length_c   1.000
_cell.angle_alpha   90.00
_cell.angle_beta   90.00
_cell.angle_gamma   90.00
#
_symmetry.space_group_name_H-M   'P 1'
#
loop_
_entity.id
_entity.type
_entity.pdbx_description
1 polymer ?
#
loop_
_entity_poly.entity_id
_entity_poly.type
_entity_poly.pdbx_seq_one_letter_code
_entity_poly.pdbx_strand_id
1 'polypeptide(L)' 'MERGNAKHSARNDDELKHELSGTLQGNRSSRSEEWRDPEPTADGNPDVSTAGPASRKS' A
#
# COMPACT_ATOMS: atom_id res chain seq x y z
N MET A 1 -31.04 -11.00 -2.83
CA MET A 1 -29.59 -10.72 -2.95
C MET A 1 -28.88 -11.72 -2.08
N GLU A 2 -28.23 -12.71 -2.68
CA GLU A 2 -27.36 -13.64 -1.95
C GLU A 2 -25.92 -13.12 -2.08
N ARG A 3 -25.26 -12.85 -0.95
CA ARG A 3 -23.86 -12.44 -0.89
C ARG A 3 -23.12 -13.48 -0.06
N GLY A 4 -22.74 -14.58 -0.70
CA GLY A 4 -21.98 -15.66 -0.07
C GLY A 4 -21.20 -16.45 -1.11
N ASN A 5 -20.06 -17.01 -0.69
CA ASN A 5 -19.25 -17.89 -1.52
C ASN A 5 -20.01 -19.21 -1.75
N ALA A 6 -20.35 -19.55 -3.00
CA ALA A 6 -21.01 -20.82 -3.31
C ALA A 6 -20.07 -22.04 -3.19
N LYS A 7 -18.75 -21.81 -3.04
CA LYS A 7 -17.71 -22.85 -3.03
C LYS A 7 -17.39 -23.38 -1.64
N HIS A 8 -17.61 -22.57 -0.60
CA HIS A 8 -17.27 -22.90 0.78
C HIS A 8 -18.43 -22.55 1.71
N SER A 9 -18.56 -23.29 2.82
CA SER A 9 -19.57 -22.98 3.85
C SER A 9 -19.19 -21.67 4.57
N ALA A 10 -20.18 -21.00 5.18
CA ALA A 10 -19.96 -19.75 5.90
C ALA A 10 -18.85 -19.86 6.96
N ARG A 11 -18.77 -21.01 7.65
CA ARG A 11 -17.74 -21.29 8.65
C ARG A 11 -16.33 -21.33 8.04
N ASN A 12 -16.17 -21.99 6.90
CA ASN A 12 -14.87 -22.08 6.23
C ASN A 12 -14.44 -20.73 5.65
N ASP A 13 -15.41 -19.95 5.14
CA ASP A 13 -15.15 -18.57 4.71
C ASP A 13 -14.65 -17.70 5.88
N ASP A 14 -15.20 -17.87 7.08
CA ASP A 14 -14.77 -17.11 8.25
C ASP A 14 -13.36 -17.50 8.69
N GLU A 15 -12.99 -18.79 8.68
CA GLU A 15 -11.60 -19.21 8.92
C GLU A 15 -10.63 -18.60 7.90
N LEU A 16 -10.95 -18.65 6.60
CA LEU A 16 -10.12 -18.07 5.54
C LEU A 16 -9.97 -16.55 5.68
N LYS A 17 -11.04 -15.83 6.06
CA LYS A 17 -10.96 -14.40 6.34
C LYS A 17 -10.05 -14.09 7.51
N HIS A 18 -10.07 -14.91 8.56
CA HIS A 18 -9.20 -14.73 9.73
C HIS A 18 -7.72 -14.90 9.37
N GLU A 19 -7.39 -15.91 8.56
CA GLU A 19 -6.02 -16.10 8.06
C GLU A 19 -5.54 -14.91 7.19
N LEU A 20 -6.42 -14.42 6.31
CA LEU A 20 -6.07 -13.32 5.42
C LEU A 20 -6.05 -11.97 6.14
N SER A 21 -6.87 -11.77 7.16
CA SER A 21 -6.94 -10.49 7.90
C SER A 21 -5.61 -10.14 8.56
N GLY A 22 -4.91 -11.13 9.13
CA GLY A 22 -3.60 -10.92 9.75
C GLY A 22 -2.52 -10.45 8.77
N THR A 23 -2.58 -10.87 7.51
CA THR A 23 -1.63 -10.43 6.48
C THR A 23 -2.00 -9.07 5.89
N LEU A 24 -3.30 -8.80 5.71
CA LEU A 24 -3.78 -7.54 5.14
C LEU A 24 -3.75 -6.36 6.12
N GLN A 25 -3.92 -6.59 7.42
CA GLN A 25 -3.83 -5.55 8.46
C GLN A 25 -2.40 -5.28 8.95
N GLY A 26 -1.38 -5.84 8.29
CA GLY A 26 0.02 -5.69 8.71
C GLY A 26 0.43 -4.22 8.90
N ASN A 27 0.61 -3.79 10.16
CA ASN A 27 1.24 -2.59 10.74
C ASN A 27 1.43 -1.32 9.87
N ARG A 28 0.52 -1.05 8.94
CA ARG A 28 0.51 0.13 8.08
C ARG A 28 -0.84 0.82 8.18
N SER A 29 -0.85 2.13 8.02
CA SER A 29 -2.09 2.90 7.91
C SER A 29 -3.05 2.21 6.95
N SER A 30 -4.35 2.23 7.28
CA SER A 30 -5.39 1.76 6.37
C SER A 30 -5.13 2.35 4.98
N ARG A 31 -5.46 1.65 3.89
CA ARG A 31 -5.32 2.21 2.53
C ARG A 31 -6.00 3.59 2.39
N SER A 32 -7.00 3.87 3.22
CA SER A 32 -7.69 5.15 3.30
C SER A 32 -6.99 6.23 4.13
N GLU A 33 -5.97 5.89 4.90
CA GLU A 33 -5.10 6.80 5.66
C GLU A 33 -3.70 6.90 5.05
N GLU A 34 -3.31 5.98 4.17
CA GLU A 34 -2.05 6.00 3.42
C GLU A 34 -1.84 7.31 2.65
N TRP A 35 -2.89 7.91 2.07
CA TRP A 35 -2.76 9.19 1.36
C TRP A 35 -2.30 10.37 2.24
N ARG A 36 -2.43 10.24 3.58
CA ARG A 36 -1.93 11.21 4.55
C ARG A 36 -0.52 10.89 5.02
N ASP A 37 -0.06 9.66 4.82
CA ASP A 37 1.23 9.20 5.26
C ASP A 37 2.31 9.72 4.29
N PRO A 38 3.39 10.35 4.78
CA PRO A 38 4.50 10.72 3.90
C PRO A 38 5.16 9.47 3.34
N GLU A 39 5.40 9.44 2.02
CA GLU A 39 6.15 8.36 1.38
C GLU A 39 7.49 8.12 2.10
N PRO A 40 7.86 6.85 2.37
CA PRO A 40 9.12 6.55 3.03
C PRO A 40 10.32 6.98 2.16
N THR A 41 11.42 7.35 2.81
CA THR A 41 12.67 7.63 2.10
C THR A 41 13.07 6.40 1.30
N ALA A 42 13.06 6.52 -0.02
CA ALA A 42 13.45 5.42 -0.89
C ALA A 42 14.95 5.12 -0.72
N ASP A 43 15.26 3.93 -0.23
CA ASP A 43 16.61 3.42 -0.09
C ASP A 43 17.30 3.34 -1.46
N GLY A 44 18.46 3.99 -1.61
CA GLY A 44 19.31 3.85 -2.79
C GLY A 44 19.03 4.81 -3.95
N ASN A 45 18.25 5.89 -3.75
CA ASN A 45 18.23 6.96 -4.75
C ASN A 45 19.61 7.62 -4.86
N PRO A 46 20.15 7.81 -6.08
CA PRO A 46 21.34 8.64 -6.24
C PRO A 46 21.02 10.08 -5.82
N ASP A 47 21.99 10.77 -5.21
CA ASP A 47 21.90 12.21 -4.94
C ASP A 47 21.82 12.95 -6.28
N VAL A 48 20.61 13.16 -6.78
CA VAL A 48 20.37 13.88 -8.02
C VAL A 48 20.53 15.36 -7.71
N SER A 49 21.72 15.90 -7.99
CA SER A 49 21.95 17.34 -7.93
C SER A 49 20.97 18.03 -8.87
N THR A 50 20.00 18.76 -8.32
CA THR A 50 18.96 19.46 -9.09
C THR A 50 19.56 20.72 -9.73
N ALA A 51 20.58 20.56 -10.58
CA ALA A 51 21.14 21.68 -11.34
C ALA A 51 20.14 22.02 -12.46
N GLY A 52 19.25 22.97 -12.17
CA GLY A 52 18.42 23.64 -13.18
C GLY A 52 19.29 24.24 -14.31
N PRO A 53 18.69 24.53 -15.49
CA PRO A 53 19.46 24.82 -16.70
C PRO A 53 20.41 26.00 -16.47
N ALA A 54 21.72 25.75 -16.63
CA ALA A 54 22.74 26.76 -16.53
C ALA A 54 22.42 27.91 -17.49
N SER A 55 22.15 29.09 -16.92
CA SER A 55 21.94 30.33 -17.67
C SER A 55 23.12 30.53 -18.63
N ARG A 56 22.86 30.41 -19.94
CA ARG A 56 23.82 30.80 -20.98
C ARG A 56 24.02 32.31 -20.87
N LYS A 57 25.17 32.71 -20.34
CA LYS A 57 25.60 34.11 -20.32
C LYS A 57 25.89 34.57 -21.75
N SER A 58 25.51 35.82 -21.99
CA SER A 58 25.49 36.58 -23.24
C SER A 58 26.87 36.77 -23.88
#